data_AF-A0A4R6N7Z0-F1
#
_entry.id   AF-A0A4R6N7Z0-F1
#
_cell.length_a   1.000
_cell.length_b   1.000
_cell.length_c   1.000
_cell.angle_alpha   90.00
_cell.angle_beta   90.00
_cell.angle_gamma   90.00
#
_symmetry.space_group_name_H-M   'P 1'
#
loop_
_entity.id
_entity.type
_entity.pdbx_description
1 polymer ?
#
loop_
_entity_poly.entity_id
_entity_poly.type
_entity_poly.pdbx_seq_one_letter_code
_entity_poly.pdbx_strand_id
1 'polypeptide(L)'
;MAARENEIGKARCPLCGGTASLRVSASGLSYLAMDCCKAQLFTRGDHSDTLARGLLLKEQHAAAKPAPAPAKPEPAPTPAKPAPAPEPAPAPAPAPARKPMGWGLFPNA
;
A
#
# COMPACT_ATOMS: atom_id res chain seq x y z
N MET A 1 -0.88 -11.68 37.38
CA MET A 1 -1.12 -12.73 36.38
C MET A 1 -0.71 -12.14 35.04
N ALA A 2 0.55 -12.36 34.62
CA ALA A 2 1.09 -11.75 33.42
C ALA A 2 0.29 -12.24 32.19
N ALA A 3 -0.14 -11.30 31.35
CA ALA A 3 -0.75 -11.61 30.08
C ALA A 3 0.16 -12.59 29.34
N ARG A 4 -0.40 -13.70 28.85
CA ARG A 4 0.30 -14.62 27.95
C ARG A 4 0.43 -13.92 26.60
N GLU A 5 1.26 -12.89 26.51
CA GLU A 5 1.46 -12.02 25.32
C GLU A 5 1.82 -12.81 24.05
N ASN A 6 2.16 -14.08 24.23
CA ASN A 6 2.55 -15.00 23.19
C ASN A 6 1.49 -16.08 22.88
N GLU A 7 0.30 -16.07 23.47
CA GLU A 7 -0.73 -17.08 23.19
C GLU A 7 -1.58 -16.69 21.97
N ILE A 8 -1.53 -17.53 20.92
CA ILE A 8 -2.29 -17.37 19.68
C ILE A 8 -3.72 -17.85 19.88
N GLY A 9 -3.89 -18.95 20.63
CA GLY A 9 -5.19 -19.54 20.86
C GLY A 9 -5.11 -20.94 21.45
N LYS A 10 -6.26 -21.61 21.48
CA LYS A 10 -6.43 -23.00 21.90
C LYS A 10 -6.47 -23.92 20.67
N ALA A 11 -5.77 -25.03 20.80
CA ALA A 11 -5.70 -26.09 19.81
C ALA A 11 -6.11 -27.42 20.45
N ARG A 12 -6.42 -28.40 19.60
CA ARG A 12 -6.62 -29.77 20.07
C ARG A 12 -5.27 -30.47 20.22
N CYS A 13 -5.06 -31.11 21.35
CA CYS A 13 -3.84 -31.89 21.60
C CYS A 13 -3.76 -33.06 20.60
N PRO A 14 -2.67 -33.20 19.83
CA PRO A 14 -2.52 -34.30 18.86
C PRO A 14 -2.24 -35.66 19.52
N LEU A 15 -1.78 -35.67 20.78
CA LEU A 15 -1.46 -36.90 21.51
C LEU A 15 -2.69 -37.51 22.19
N CYS A 16 -3.42 -36.67 22.93
CA CYS A 16 -4.48 -37.10 23.85
C CYS A 16 -5.90 -36.68 23.36
N GLY A 17 -5.99 -35.76 22.39
CA GLY A 17 -7.27 -35.19 21.92
C GLY A 17 -7.89 -34.10 22.81
N GLY A 18 -7.27 -33.78 23.94
CA GLY A 18 -7.69 -32.76 24.92
C GLY A 18 -7.26 -31.35 24.57
N THR A 19 -7.20 -30.45 25.57
CA THR A 19 -6.90 -29.02 25.35
C THR A 19 -5.41 -28.74 25.29
N ALA A 20 -5.01 -27.94 24.31
CA ALA A 20 -3.68 -27.37 24.20
C ALA A 20 -3.76 -25.85 23.96
N SER A 21 -2.74 -25.13 24.38
CA SER A 21 -2.54 -23.72 24.05
C SER A 21 -1.43 -23.60 23.01
N LEU A 22 -1.73 -22.96 21.88
CA LEU A 22 -0.74 -22.61 20.87
C LEU A 22 -0.16 -21.25 21.21
N ARG A 23 1.17 -21.17 21.26
CA ARG A 23 1.91 -19.96 21.60
C ARG A 23 3.04 -19.70 20.62
N VAL A 24 3.56 -18.48 20.59
CA VAL A 24 4.72 -18.07 19.78
C VAL A 24 5.92 -17.88 20.69
N SER A 25 7.10 -18.36 20.27
CA SER A 25 8.35 -18.07 20.96
C SER A 25 8.89 -16.68 20.57
N ALA A 26 9.89 -16.18 21.30
CA ALA A 26 10.60 -14.96 20.90
C ALA A 26 11.26 -15.07 19.51
N SER A 27 11.54 -16.29 19.04
CA SER A 27 12.06 -16.57 17.70
C SER A 27 10.98 -16.60 16.60
N GLY A 28 9.72 -16.31 16.93
CA GLY A 28 8.61 -16.27 15.96
C GLY A 28 8.03 -17.64 15.60
N LEU A 29 8.53 -18.73 16.20
CA LEU A 29 8.06 -20.10 15.94
C LEU A 29 6.93 -20.46 16.89
N SER A 30 5.90 -21.12 16.38
CA SER A 30 4.81 -21.60 17.22
C SER A 30 5.19 -22.86 18.01
N TYR A 31 4.63 -23.00 19.20
CA TYR A 31 4.74 -24.19 20.01
C TYR A 31 3.42 -24.47 20.71
N LEU A 32 3.10 -25.75 20.93
CA LEU A 32 1.92 -26.17 21.68
C LEU A 32 2.33 -26.52 23.10
N ALA A 33 1.69 -25.89 24.07
CA ALA A 33 1.70 -26.31 25.47
C ALA A 33 0.41 -27.10 25.75
N MET A 34 0.53 -28.40 25.95
CA MET A 34 -0.62 -29.29 26.17
C MET A 34 -0.94 -29.39 27.66
N ASP A 35 -2.11 -28.90 28.05
CA ASP A 35 -2.53 -28.91 29.45
C ASP A 35 -2.99 -30.30 29.92
N CYS A 36 -3.46 -31.16 29.00
CA CYS A 36 -3.94 -32.52 29.30
C CYS A 36 -2.80 -33.47 29.68
N CYS A 37 -1.87 -33.70 28.76
CA CYS A 37 -0.81 -34.71 28.90
C CYS A 37 0.54 -34.11 29.27
N LYS A 38 0.56 -32.82 29.63
CA LYS A 38 1.75 -32.07 30.09
C LYS A 38 2.95 -32.12 29.16
N ALA A 39 2.71 -32.40 27.88
CA ALA A 39 3.72 -32.36 26.84
C ALA A 39 3.86 -30.94 26.27
N GLN A 40 5.02 -30.63 25.72
CA GLN A 40 5.27 -29.42 24.95
C GLN A 40 5.84 -29.80 23.59
N LEU A 41 5.29 -29.22 22.52
CA LEU A 41 5.68 -29.51 21.15
C LEU A 41 6.19 -28.24 20.50
N PHE A 42 7.44 -28.26 20.07
CA PHE A 42 8.11 -27.12 19.44
C PHE A 42 8.17 -27.32 17.93
N THR A 43 7.80 -26.31 17.17
CA THR A 43 8.03 -26.30 15.73
C THR A 43 9.49 -25.92 15.47
N ARG A 44 10.09 -26.47 14.39
CA ARG A 44 11.50 -26.25 14.03
C ARG A 44 11.68 -25.63 12.64
N GLY A 45 10.59 -25.21 12.00
CA GLY A 45 10.61 -24.57 10.69
C GLY A 45 9.21 -24.31 10.16
N ASP A 46 9.13 -23.65 9.01
CA ASP A 46 7.89 -23.11 8.44
C ASP A 46 6.81 -24.16 8.20
N HIS A 47 7.22 -25.35 7.75
CA HIS A 47 6.29 -26.46 7.52
C HIS A 47 5.61 -26.90 8.83
N SER A 48 6.40 -27.12 9.88
CA SER A 48 5.86 -27.49 11.20
C SER A 48 5.06 -26.35 11.83
N ASP A 49 5.43 -25.09 11.59
CA ASP A 49 4.70 -23.91 12.07
C ASP A 49 3.31 -23.82 11.45
N THR A 50 3.23 -24.00 10.13
CA THR A 50 1.96 -23.99 9.39
C THR A 50 1.02 -25.10 9.88
N LEU A 51 1.55 -26.31 10.09
CA LEU A 51 0.78 -27.44 10.62
C LEU A 51 0.28 -27.17 12.05
N ALA A 52 1.14 -26.60 12.91
CA ALA A 52 0.77 -26.26 14.29
C ALA A 52 -0.33 -25.19 14.36
N ARG A 53 -0.27 -24.17 13.48
CA ARG A 53 -1.34 -23.16 13.35
C ARG A 53 -2.63 -23.74 12.79
N GLY A 54 -2.55 -24.75 11.91
CA GLY A 54 -3.71 -25.47 11.37
C GLY A 54 -4.47 -26.27 12.42
N LEU A 55 -3.87 -26.59 13.57
CA LEU A 55 -4.51 -27.28 14.69
C LEU A 55 -5.35 -26.35 15.59
N LEU A 56 -5.33 -25.04 15.33
CA LEU A 56 -6.20 -24.09 16.01
C LEU A 56 -7.67 -24.45 15.74
N LEU A 57 -8.47 -24.40 16.79
CA LEU A 57 -9.92 -24.60 16.65
C LEU A 57 -10.47 -23.53 15.71
N LYS A 58 -11.29 -23.95 14.74
CA LYS A 58 -11.75 -23.12 13.59
C LYS A 58 -12.33 -21.75 13.99
N GLU A 59 -12.97 -21.65 15.14
CA GLU A 59 -13.50 -20.37 15.67
C GLU A 59 -12.41 -19.34 15.97
N GLN A 60 -11.19 -19.76 16.29
CA GLN A 60 -10.09 -18.87 16.67
C GLN A 60 -9.18 -18.52 15.50
N HIS A 61 -9.09 -19.41 14.51
CA HIS A 61 -8.35 -19.13 13.27
C HIS A 61 -9.05 -18.06 12.42
N ALA A 62 -10.38 -17.93 12.52
CA ALA A 62 -11.15 -16.89 11.85
C ALA A 62 -10.84 -15.46 12.37
N ALA A 63 -10.30 -15.33 13.59
CA ALA A 63 -9.93 -14.03 14.17
C ALA A 63 -8.57 -13.50 13.63
N ALA A 64 -7.74 -14.35 13.02
CA ALA A 64 -6.47 -13.97 12.42
C ALA A 64 -6.60 -13.86 10.89
N LYS A 65 -7.55 -13.04 10.42
CA LYS A 65 -7.54 -12.60 9.02
C LYS A 65 -6.25 -11.78 8.83
N PRO A 66 -5.35 -12.12 7.87
CA PRO A 66 -4.17 -11.30 7.61
C PRO A 66 -4.65 -9.87 7.35
N ALA A 67 -4.12 -8.90 8.09
CA ALA A 67 -4.36 -7.50 7.80
C ALA A 67 -3.99 -7.26 6.32
N PRO A 68 -4.85 -6.62 5.51
CA PRO A 68 -4.51 -6.31 4.13
C PRO A 68 -3.20 -5.53 4.10
N ALA A 69 -2.31 -5.92 3.18
CA ALA A 69 -1.02 -5.28 2.96
C ALA A 69 -1.16 -3.75 2.89
N PRO A 70 -0.19 -2.98 3.42
CA PRO A 70 -0.25 -1.52 3.35
C PRO A 70 -0.42 -1.09 1.90
N ALA A 71 -1.50 -0.37 1.63
CA ALA A 71 -1.77 0.19 0.32
C ALA A 71 -0.58 1.07 -0.09
N LYS A 72 -0.05 0.78 -1.28
CA LYS A 72 1.03 1.53 -1.93
C LYS A 72 0.66 3.03 -1.94
N PRO A 73 1.57 3.94 -1.54
CA PRO A 73 1.27 5.37 -1.58
C PRO A 73 0.95 5.79 -3.00
N GLU A 74 -0.18 6.48 -3.14
CA GLU A 74 -0.69 7.06 -4.38
C GLU A 74 0.33 8.09 -4.92
N PRO A 75 0.63 8.09 -6.24
CA PRO A 75 1.54 9.07 -6.81
C PRO A 75 0.98 10.49 -6.64
N ALA A 76 1.81 11.38 -6.11
CA ALA A 76 1.46 12.77 -5.83
C ALA A 76 0.92 13.51 -7.08
N PRO A 77 -0.07 14.40 -6.93
CA PRO A 77 -0.62 15.14 -8.05
C PRO A 77 0.44 16.03 -8.69
N THR A 78 0.50 15.97 -10.02
CA THR A 78 1.41 16.74 -10.87
C THR A 78 1.06 18.24 -10.75
N PRO A 79 2.02 19.15 -10.54
CA PRO A 79 1.71 20.56 -10.43
C PRO A 79 1.16 21.11 -11.75
N ALA A 80 0.04 21.83 -11.66
CA ALA A 80 -0.61 22.47 -12.80
C ALA A 80 0.29 23.57 -13.38
N LYS A 81 0.37 23.61 -14.72
CA LYS A 81 1.15 24.56 -15.50
C LYS A 81 0.63 25.99 -15.28
N PRO A 82 1.50 27.01 -15.11
CA PRO A 82 1.07 28.40 -14.99
C PRO A 82 0.32 28.90 -16.23
N ALA A 83 -0.71 29.69 -16.00
CA ALA A 83 -1.52 30.31 -17.05
C ALA A 83 -0.70 31.32 -17.88
N PRO A 84 -0.97 31.44 -19.20
CA PRO A 84 -0.29 32.41 -20.05
C PRO A 84 -0.69 33.85 -19.68
N ALA A 85 0.28 34.75 -19.73
CA ALA A 85 0.14 36.18 -19.43
C ALA A 85 -0.77 36.88 -20.47
N PRO A 86 -1.52 37.93 -20.06
CA PRO A 86 -2.38 38.66 -20.97
C PRO A 86 -1.59 39.43 -22.04
N GLU A 87 -2.16 39.41 -23.25
CA GLU A 87 -1.60 39.99 -24.47
C GLU A 87 -1.62 41.53 -24.43
N PRO A 88 -0.57 42.23 -24.92
CA PRO A 88 -0.52 43.68 -24.91
C PRO A 88 -1.54 44.32 -25.87
N ALA A 89 -2.12 45.44 -25.44
CA ALA A 89 -3.16 46.16 -26.17
C ALA A 89 -2.65 46.71 -27.53
N PRO A 90 -3.50 46.74 -28.56
CA PRO A 90 -3.11 47.19 -29.90
C PRO A 90 -2.78 48.69 -29.94
N ALA A 91 -1.71 49.01 -30.66
CA ALA A 91 -1.26 50.39 -30.90
C ALA A 91 -2.25 51.16 -31.80
N PRO A 92 -2.38 52.50 -31.61
CA PRO A 92 -3.27 53.32 -32.42
C PRO A 92 -2.86 53.38 -33.89
N ALA A 93 -3.87 53.43 -34.76
CA ALA A 93 -3.71 53.36 -36.21
C ALA A 93 -2.97 54.59 -36.79
N PRO A 94 -2.11 54.39 -37.80
CA PRO A 94 -1.41 55.47 -38.48
C PRO A 94 -2.37 56.33 -39.32
N ALA A 95 -2.14 57.64 -39.30
CA ALA A 95 -2.89 58.61 -40.10
C ALA A 95 -2.69 58.40 -41.62
N PRO A 96 -3.70 58.70 -42.46
CA PRO A 96 -3.64 58.41 -43.89
C PRO A 96 -2.60 59.26 -44.62
N ALA A 97 -1.69 58.59 -45.33
CA ALA A 97 -0.75 59.22 -46.23
C ALA A 97 -1.47 59.78 -47.48
N ARG A 98 -1.07 61.00 -47.87
CA ARG A 98 -1.61 61.70 -49.03
C ARG A 98 -1.11 61.04 -50.32
N LYS A 99 -2.00 60.91 -51.32
CA LYS A 99 -1.69 60.32 -52.62
C LYS A 99 -0.63 61.16 -53.36
N PRO A 100 0.42 60.54 -53.93
CA PRO A 100 1.31 61.25 -54.84
C PRO A 100 0.55 61.53 -56.15
N MET A 101 0.27 62.80 -56.41
CA MET A 101 -0.10 63.25 -57.74
C MET A 101 1.17 63.46 -58.54
N GLY A 102 1.24 62.83 -59.72
CA GLY A 102 1.78 63.51 -60.88
C GLY A 102 3.07 62.97 -61.47
N TRP A 103 2.88 62.47 -62.70
CA TRP A 103 3.74 62.63 -63.88
C TRP A 103 4.92 61.68 -64.11
N GLY A 104 4.70 60.75 -65.06
CA GLY A 104 5.71 60.21 -65.99
C GLY A 104 6.49 59.02 -65.43
N LEU A 105 6.18 57.75 -65.74
CA LEU A 105 6.22 57.14 -67.09
C LEU A 105 7.53 57.44 -67.83
N PHE A 106 8.61 56.75 -67.43
CA PHE A 106 9.70 56.39 -68.33
C PHE A 106 9.85 54.87 -68.27
N PRO A 107 9.87 54.20 -69.43
CA PRO A 107 11.01 53.32 -69.67
C PRO A 107 11.59 53.52 -71.08
N ASN A 108 12.90 53.65 -71.08
CA ASN A 108 13.79 53.44 -72.21
C ASN A 108 13.67 51.97 -72.68
N ALA A 109 13.17 51.73 -73.88
CA ALA A 109 13.37 50.52 -74.70
C ALA A 109 12.90 50.80 -76.13
#